data_AF-A0A011Q914-F1
#
_entry.id   AF-A0A011Q914-F1
#
_cell.length_a   1.000
_cell.length_b   1.000
_cell.length_c   1.000
_cell.angle_alpha   90.00
_cell.angle_beta   90.00
_cell.angle_gamma   90.00
#
_symmetry.space_group_name_H-M   'P 1'
#
loop_
_entity.id
_entity.type
_entity.pdbx_description
1 polymer ?
#
loop_
_entity_poly.entity_id
_entity_poly.type
_entity_poly.pdbx_seq_one_letter_code
_entity_poly.pdbx_strand_id
1 'polypeptide(L)'
;MKNLESDGPRGAERLAIIRQAIALLQHDAPWIYGFHPKSYTLGQVWLHNRKPTDVGNNILKYQRIDVAERQRLRQEWNRPVLWPLALLAVLLLVLVLPAAIGYRRRERGTAR
;
A
#
# COMPACT_ATOMS: atom_id res chain seq x y z
N MET A 1 -13.85 -18.36 14.37
CA MET A 1 -12.71 -18.87 13.57
C MET A 1 -12.94 -20.34 13.31
N LYS A 2 -12.62 -20.87 12.13
CA LYS A 2 -12.64 -22.33 11.92
C LYS A 2 -11.53 -22.92 12.79
N ASN A 3 -11.85 -23.87 13.65
CA ASN A 3 -10.86 -24.54 14.48
C ASN A 3 -9.94 -25.33 13.53
N LEU A 4 -8.62 -25.17 13.65
CA LEU A 4 -7.59 -25.79 12.78
C LEU A 4 -7.49 -27.33 12.96
N GLU A 5 -8.55 -27.94 13.47
CA GLU A 5 -8.69 -29.38 13.60
C GLU A 5 -8.72 -30.02 12.21
N SER A 6 -8.05 -31.17 12.12
CA SER A 6 -8.05 -32.00 10.94
C SER A 6 -9.45 -32.62 10.79
N ASP A 7 -10.39 -31.90 10.17
CA ASP A 7 -11.76 -32.37 9.95
C ASP A 7 -11.85 -33.33 8.75
N GLY A 8 -12.83 -34.24 8.78
CA GLY A 8 -13.13 -35.22 7.72
C GLY A 8 -12.81 -36.68 8.06
N PRO A 9 -13.17 -37.64 7.18
CA PRO A 9 -13.17 -39.08 7.48
C PRO A 9 -11.81 -39.68 7.87
N ARG A 10 -10.71 -39.06 7.40
CA ARG A 10 -9.32 -39.47 7.70
C ARG A 10 -8.55 -38.42 8.51
N GLY A 11 -9.28 -37.57 9.25
CA GLY A 11 -8.71 -36.47 10.02
C GLY A 11 -7.66 -36.92 11.04
N ALA A 12 -7.99 -37.97 11.81
CA ALA A 12 -7.14 -38.53 12.86
C ALA A 12 -5.86 -39.18 12.31
N GLU A 13 -5.98 -39.99 11.25
CA GLU A 13 -4.84 -40.64 10.59
C GLU A 13 -3.86 -39.59 10.04
N ARG A 14 -4.38 -38.58 9.32
CA ARG A 14 -3.57 -37.48 8.79
C ARG A 14 -2.85 -36.72 9.90
N LEU A 15 -3.52 -36.46 11.02
CA LEU A 15 -2.92 -35.76 12.16
C LEU A 15 -1.79 -36.58 12.81
N ALA A 16 -1.93 -37.91 12.90
CA ALA A 16 -0.89 -38.78 13.42
C ALA A 16 0.39 -38.73 12.57
N ILE A 17 0.25 -38.79 11.24
CA ILE A 17 1.38 -38.70 10.30
C ILE A 17 2.07 -37.33 10.41
N ILE A 18 1.29 -36.23 10.47
CA ILE A 18 1.85 -34.87 10.63
C ILE A 18 2.67 -34.76 11.92
N ARG A 19 2.16 -35.30 13.03
CA ARG A 19 2.87 -35.28 14.32
C ARG A 19 4.19 -36.04 14.26
N GLN A 20 4.22 -37.19 13.60
CA GLN A 20 5.45 -37.97 13.41
C GLN A 20 6.48 -37.19 12.59
N ALA A 21 6.06 -36.55 11.50
CA ALA A 21 6.95 -35.75 10.66
C ALA A 21 7.50 -34.52 11.40
N ILE A 22 6.68 -33.83 12.19
CA ILE A 22 7.13 -32.71 13.02
C ILE A 22 8.16 -33.16 14.06
N ALA A 23 7.95 -34.31 14.72
CA ALA A 23 8.88 -34.83 15.72
C ALA A 23 10.26 -35.16 15.11
N LEU A 24 10.28 -35.78 13.92
CA LEU A 24 11.52 -36.04 13.19
C LEU A 24 12.25 -34.74 12.85
N LEU A 25 11.52 -33.77 12.28
CA LEU A 25 12.09 -32.47 11.92
C LEU A 25 12.69 -31.72 13.13
N GLN A 26 12.03 -31.79 14.28
CA GLN A 26 12.50 -31.17 15.53
C GLN A 26 13.75 -31.85 16.10
N HIS A 27 13.96 -33.15 15.84
CA HIS A 27 15.15 -33.86 16.26
C HIS A 27 16.35 -33.56 15.34
N ASP A 28 16.11 -33.52 14.03
CA ASP A 28 17.16 -33.47 13.02
C ASP A 28 17.69 -32.06 12.73
N ALA A 29 16.89 -31.01 12.97
CA ALA A 29 17.25 -29.63 12.64
C ALA A 29 17.48 -28.76 13.90
N PRO A 30 18.60 -28.01 14.00
CA PRO A 30 18.84 -27.06 15.08
C PRO A 30 18.09 -25.74 14.83
N TRP A 31 16.76 -25.79 14.64
CA TRP A 31 15.94 -24.63 14.32
C TRP A 31 14.77 -24.47 15.31
N ILE A 32 14.47 -23.22 15.67
CA ILE A 32 13.33 -22.88 16.52
C ILE A 32 12.16 -22.45 15.62
N TYR A 33 11.19 -23.34 15.43
CA TYR A 33 10.00 -23.12 14.58
C TYR A 33 8.89 -22.27 15.24
N GLY A 34 9.26 -21.30 16.08
CA GLY A 34 8.32 -20.60 16.98
C GLY A 34 7.66 -19.33 16.45
N PHE A 35 7.92 -18.91 15.22
CA PHE A 35 7.40 -17.65 14.70
C PHE A 35 6.13 -17.85 13.86
N HIS A 36 4.99 -17.44 14.41
CA HIS A 36 3.70 -17.43 13.73
C HIS A 36 3.21 -15.97 13.63
N PRO A 37 3.55 -15.25 12.55
CA PRO A 37 3.21 -13.84 12.44
C PRO A 37 1.70 -13.65 12.38
N LYS A 38 1.24 -12.61 13.07
CA LYS A 38 -0.13 -12.12 12.89
C LYS A 38 -0.15 -11.17 11.71
N SER A 39 -0.97 -11.51 10.71
CA SER A 39 -1.23 -10.65 9.56
C SER A 39 -2.27 -9.59 9.91
N TYR A 40 -1.89 -8.32 9.84
CA TYR A 40 -2.80 -7.18 9.98
C TYR A 40 -2.98 -6.50 8.63
N THR A 41 -4.20 -6.06 8.34
CA THR A 41 -4.48 -5.31 7.11
C THR A 41 -5.33 -4.09 7.41
N LEU A 42 -4.89 -2.92 6.96
CA LEU A 42 -5.72 -1.72 6.94
C LEU A 42 -6.65 -1.77 5.74
N GLY A 43 -7.93 -1.48 5.99
CA GLY A 43 -8.98 -1.40 4.98
C GLY A 43 -9.61 -0.02 5.00
N GLN A 44 -10.02 0.45 3.84
CA GLN A 44 -10.81 1.67 3.74
C GLN A 44 -12.29 1.35 3.99
N VAL A 45 -13.03 2.29 4.57
CA VAL A 45 -14.45 2.10 4.94
C VAL A 45 -15.34 1.77 3.73
N TRP A 46 -15.02 2.36 2.58
CA TRP A 46 -15.72 2.14 1.31
C TRP A 46 -15.41 0.79 0.64
N LEU A 47 -14.63 -0.08 1.28
CA LEU A 47 -14.19 -1.36 0.74
C LEU A 47 -14.88 -2.53 1.44
N HIS A 48 -15.66 -3.29 0.69
CA HIS A 48 -16.45 -4.41 1.21
C HIS A 48 -16.01 -5.75 0.61
N ASN A 49 -16.47 -6.83 1.24
CA ASN A 49 -16.22 -8.22 0.86
C ASN A 49 -14.75 -8.62 0.87
N ARG A 50 -13.92 -7.94 1.65
CA ARG A 50 -12.52 -8.30 1.85
C ARG A 50 -12.42 -9.45 2.86
N LYS A 51 -11.95 -10.62 2.42
CA LYS A 51 -11.54 -11.72 3.30
C LYS A 51 -10.04 -11.98 3.09
N PRO A 52 -9.19 -11.77 4.11
CA PRO A 52 -7.79 -12.17 4.06
C PRO A 52 -7.67 -13.68 3.79
N THR A 53 -6.66 -14.09 3.04
CA THR A 53 -6.33 -15.49 2.78
C THR A 53 -4.83 -15.63 2.66
N ASP A 54 -4.28 -16.67 3.27
CA ASP A 54 -2.84 -16.97 3.23
C ASP A 54 -2.45 -17.86 2.03
N VAL A 55 -3.44 -18.36 1.28
CA VAL A 55 -3.23 -19.33 0.18
C VAL A 55 -3.71 -18.79 -1.15
N GLY A 56 -4.85 -18.09 -1.19
CA GLY A 56 -5.45 -17.60 -2.43
C GLY A 56 -4.90 -16.25 -2.89
N ASN A 57 -4.79 -16.04 -4.19
CA ASN A 57 -4.39 -14.75 -4.80
C ASN A 57 -5.55 -14.00 -5.50
N ASN A 58 -6.73 -14.63 -5.63
CA ASN A 58 -7.86 -14.10 -6.43
C ASN A 58 -8.89 -13.31 -5.62
N ILE A 59 -8.43 -12.45 -4.72
CA ILE A 59 -9.29 -11.71 -3.78
C ILE A 59 -10.13 -10.60 -4.46
N LEU A 60 -9.74 -10.13 -5.66
CA LEU A 60 -10.40 -9.02 -6.33
C LEU A 60 -11.79 -9.37 -6.89
N LYS A 61 -12.02 -10.63 -7.26
CA LYS A 61 -13.23 -11.06 -7.99
C LYS A 61 -14.54 -10.73 -7.25
N TYR A 62 -14.51 -10.74 -5.93
CA TYR A 62 -15.70 -10.53 -5.08
C TYR A 62 -15.67 -9.21 -4.32
N GLN A 63 -14.63 -8.41 -4.52
CA GLN A 63 -14.43 -7.16 -3.81
C GLN A 63 -15.42 -6.12 -4.32
N ARG A 64 -16.14 -5.47 -3.39
CA ARG A 64 -17.12 -4.44 -3.69
C ARG A 64 -16.61 -3.09 -3.19
N ILE A 65 -16.82 -2.05 -3.97
CA ILE A 65 -16.43 -0.68 -3.64
C ILE A 65 -17.70 0.18 -3.56
N ASP A 66 -17.88 0.90 -2.45
CA ASP A 66 -18.82 2.01 -2.39
C ASP A 66 -18.19 3.23 -3.09
N VAL A 67 -18.67 3.54 -4.29
CA VAL A 67 -18.10 4.62 -5.09
C VAL A 67 -18.44 5.98 -4.50
N ALA A 68 -19.64 6.15 -3.94
CA ALA A 68 -20.09 7.44 -3.41
C ALA A 68 -19.30 7.82 -2.15
N GLU A 69 -19.15 6.88 -1.22
CA GLU A 69 -18.36 7.08 -0.01
C GLU A 69 -16.88 7.32 -0.34
N ARG A 70 -16.33 6.55 -1.29
CA ARG A 70 -14.96 6.75 -1.75
C ARG A 70 -14.73 8.15 -2.32
N GLN A 71 -15.65 8.66 -3.15
CA GLN A 71 -15.49 10.00 -3.72
C GLN A 71 -15.57 11.09 -2.66
N ARG A 72 -16.54 11.00 -1.75
CA ARG A 72 -16.70 11.94 -0.63
C ARG A 72 -15.43 12.03 0.21
N LEU A 73 -14.91 10.88 0.67
CA LEU A 73 -13.74 10.84 1.55
C LEU A 73 -12.45 11.22 0.81
N ARG A 74 -12.33 10.94 -0.49
CA ARG A 74 -11.19 11.44 -1.28
C ARG A 74 -11.16 12.96 -1.35
N GLN A 75 -12.31 13.62 -1.53
CA GLN A 75 -12.38 15.09 -1.54
C GLN A 75 -12.08 15.69 -0.17
N GLU A 76 -12.48 15.00 0.90
CA GLU A 76 -12.23 15.41 2.28
C GLU A 76 -10.75 15.28 2.65
N TRP A 77 -10.14 14.12 2.37
CA TRP A 77 -8.79 13.78 2.84
C TRP A 77 -7.67 14.24 1.89
N ASN A 78 -7.92 14.30 0.59
CA ASN A 78 -6.89 14.60 -0.42
C ASN A 78 -7.04 16.00 -0.99
N ARG A 79 -7.30 17.01 -0.14
CA ARG A 79 -7.30 18.41 -0.59
C ARG A 79 -5.88 18.80 -1.04
N PRO A 80 -5.70 19.24 -2.30
CA PRO A 80 -4.37 19.56 -2.79
C PRO A 80 -3.85 20.84 -2.14
N VAL A 81 -2.61 20.80 -1.66
CA VAL A 81 -1.91 21.96 -1.10
C VAL A 81 -1.10 22.62 -2.23
N LEU A 82 -1.70 23.62 -2.88
CA LEU A 82 -1.14 24.21 -4.12
C LEU A 82 -0.23 25.43 -3.89
N TRP A 83 -0.27 26.05 -2.70
CA TRP A 83 0.50 27.26 -2.43
C TRP A 83 2.03 27.10 -2.61
N PRO A 84 2.68 25.94 -2.34
CA PRO A 84 4.12 25.81 -2.58
C PRO A 84 4.48 25.92 -4.06
N LEU A 85 3.60 25.45 -4.95
CA LEU A 85 3.79 25.58 -6.40
C LEU A 85 3.68 27.03 -6.84
N ALA A 86 2.71 27.78 -6.28
CA ALA A 86 2.57 29.20 -6.56
C ALA A 86 3.80 29.99 -6.06
N LEU A 87 4.29 29.69 -4.85
CA LEU A 87 5.50 30.31 -4.31
C LEU A 87 6.72 30.04 -5.18
N LEU A 88 6.89 28.79 -5.63
CA LEU A 88 7.99 28.42 -6.53
C LEU A 88 7.91 29.18 -7.87
N ALA A 89 6.71 29.30 -8.44
CA ALA A 89 6.51 30.06 -9.67
C ALA A 89 6.87 31.55 -9.50
N VAL A 90 6.48 32.17 -8.39
CA VAL A 90 6.85 33.56 -8.07
C VAL A 90 8.36 33.70 -7.90
N LEU A 91 9.02 32.79 -7.18
CA LEU A 91 10.47 32.81 -7.00
C LEU A 91 11.21 32.74 -8.34
N LEU A 92 10.78 31.85 -9.23
CA LEU A 92 11.33 31.73 -10.58
C LEU A 92 11.16 33.03 -11.37
N LEU A 93 9.99 33.67 -11.31
CA LEU A 93 9.77 34.97 -11.96
C LEU A 93 10.71 36.04 -11.41
N VAL A 94 10.88 36.12 -10.09
CA VAL A 94 11.78 37.09 -9.45
C VAL A 94 13.25 36.87 -9.88
N LEU A 95 13.66 35.63 -10.09
CA LEU A 95 15.01 35.30 -10.57
C LEU A 95 15.21 35.63 -12.06
N VAL A 96 14.22 35.34 -12.91
CA VAL A 96 14.36 35.46 -14.37
C VAL A 96 14.06 36.87 -14.87
N LEU A 97 13.10 37.58 -14.28
CA LEU A 97 12.66 38.90 -14.75
C LEU A 97 13.80 39.94 -14.80
N PRO A 98 14.65 40.11 -13.78
CA PRO A 98 15.74 41.07 -13.82
C PRO A 98 16.75 40.76 -14.93
N ALA A 99 17.09 39.48 -15.12
CA ALA A 99 17.99 39.03 -16.17
C ALA A 99 17.41 39.32 -17.57
N ALA A 100 16.11 39.02 -17.77
CA ALA A 100 15.43 39.29 -19.03
C ALA A 100 15.31 40.80 -19.32
N ILE A 101 14.98 41.62 -18.31
CA ILE A 101 14.93 43.08 -18.45
C ILE A 101 16.31 43.65 -18.79
N GLY A 102 17.36 43.20 -18.08
CA GLY A 102 18.74 43.61 -18.33
C GLY A 102 19.20 43.25 -19.74
N TYR A 103 18.92 42.03 -20.20
CA TYR A 103 19.21 41.57 -21.55
C TYR A 103 18.50 42.42 -22.63
N ARG A 104 17.19 42.63 -22.49
CA ARG A 104 16.41 43.44 -23.46
C ARG A 104 16.83 44.91 -23.50
N ARG A 105 17.25 45.49 -22.37
CA ARG A 105 17.78 46.86 -22.34
C ARG A 105 19.10 46.97 -23.11
N ARG A 106 19.96 45.94 -23.06
CA ARG A 106 21.20 45.90 -23.84
C ARG A 106 20.93 45.80 -25.34
N GLU A 107 20.07 44.89 -25.77
CA GLU A 107 19.73 44.75 -27.20
C GLU A 107 19.14 46.04 -27.81
N ARG A 108 18.33 46.79 -27.05
CA ARG A 108 17.77 48.08 -27.50
C ARG A 108 18.75 49.25 -27.42
N GLY A 109 19.84 49.11 -26.67
CA GLY A 109 20.87 50.14 -26.49
C GLY A 109 21.99 50.10 -27.53
N THR A 110 22.15 48.99 -28.25
CA THR A 110 23.22 48.80 -29.27
C THR A 110 22.82 49.28 -30.68
N ALA A 111 21.77 50.10 -30.80
CA ALA A 111 21.46 50.86 -32.01
C ALA A 111 21.76 52.35 -31.77
N ARG A 112 23.05 52.69 -31.58
CA ARG A 112 23.62 54.03 -31.75
C ARG A 112 25.06 53.91 -32.18
#